data_AF-A0A7X0U731-F1
#
_entry.id   AF-A0A7X0U731-F1
#
_cell.length_a   1.000
_cell.length_b   1.000
_cell.length_c   1.000
_cell.angle_alpha   90.00
_cell.angle_beta   90.00
_cell.angle_gamma   90.00
#
_symmetry.space_group_name_H-M   'P 1'
#
loop_
_entity.id
_entity.type
_entity.pdbx_description
1 polymer ?
#
loop_
_entity_poly.entity_id
_entity_poly.type
_entity_poly.pdbx_seq_one_letter_code
_entity_poly.pdbx_strand_id
1 'polypeptide(L)'
;MSRYTIPNAPGAPDKRVTTVGWDAPLNTYWATAFDPPASIDGEDVEVFWIGYTPCALPDVESLATALREHGVEIPPFTLDALLGDKPREGESFAGRPATKLIAEMTRTRVPADQQARIDAALRDGGR
;
A
#
# COMPACT_ATOMS: atom_id res chain seq x y z
N MET A 1 -9.75 2.49 -4.54
CA MET A 1 -8.86 1.84 -3.57
C MET A 1 -9.50 0.52 -3.21
N SER A 2 -8.88 -0.57 -3.63
CA SER A 2 -9.30 -1.91 -3.23
C SER A 2 -8.77 -2.22 -1.83
N ARG A 3 -9.43 -3.16 -1.15
CA ARG A 3 -9.10 -3.52 0.23
C ARG A 3 -9.51 -4.96 0.55
N TYR A 4 -8.60 -5.73 1.09
CA TYR A 4 -8.83 -7.10 1.56
C TYR A 4 -8.22 -7.31 2.93
N THR A 5 -9.01 -7.87 3.84
CA THR A 5 -8.50 -8.37 5.12
C THR A 5 -7.93 -9.76 4.90
N ILE A 6 -6.70 -9.99 5.36
CA ILE A 6 -5.98 -11.26 5.23
C ILE A 6 -5.72 -11.87 6.60
N PRO A 7 -5.49 -13.20 6.68
CA PRO A 7 -5.07 -13.84 7.92
C PRO A 7 -3.79 -13.21 8.48
N ASN A 8 -3.70 -13.12 9.80
CA ASN A 8 -2.50 -12.61 10.47
C ASN A 8 -1.40 -13.67 10.52
N ALA A 9 -0.17 -13.21 10.77
CA ALA A 9 0.97 -14.07 11.07
C ALA A 9 0.67 -15.03 12.26
N PRO A 10 1.21 -16.25 12.26
CA PRO A 10 1.13 -17.14 13.42
C PRO A 10 1.64 -16.45 14.69
N GLY A 11 0.87 -16.53 15.78
CA GLY A 11 1.22 -15.91 17.06
C GLY A 11 0.91 -14.41 17.15
N ALA A 12 0.33 -13.80 16.12
CA ALA A 12 -0.26 -12.47 16.24
C ALA A 12 -1.44 -12.47 17.24
N PRO A 13 -1.74 -11.34 17.91
CA PRO A 13 -2.91 -11.23 18.76
C PRO A 13 -4.19 -11.64 18.03
N ASP A 14 -5.09 -12.36 18.72
CA ASP A 14 -6.32 -12.94 18.14
C ASP A 14 -7.22 -11.93 17.40
N LYS A 15 -7.10 -10.65 17.77
CA LYS A 15 -7.93 -9.56 17.25
C LYS A 15 -7.17 -8.61 16.30
N ARG A 16 -5.91 -8.89 15.97
CA ARG A 16 -5.17 -8.11 14.98
C ARG A 16 -5.93 -8.09 13.66
N VAL A 17 -5.95 -6.97 12.97
CA VAL A 17 -6.54 -6.86 11.64
C VAL A 17 -5.47 -6.45 10.65
N THR A 18 -5.06 -7.38 9.79
CA THR A 18 -4.15 -7.10 8.68
C THR A 18 -4.93 -6.90 7.39
N THR A 19 -4.67 -5.81 6.71
CA THR A 19 -5.36 -5.40 5.48
C THR A 19 -4.36 -5.07 4.39
N VAL A 20 -4.68 -5.43 3.15
CA VAL A 20 -3.88 -5.13 1.95
C VAL A 20 -4.76 -4.53 0.87
N GLY A 21 -4.18 -3.79 -0.08
CA GLY A 21 -4.95 -3.21 -1.18
C GLY A 21 -4.13 -2.52 -2.24
N TRP A 22 -4.83 -1.96 -3.23
CA TRP A 22 -4.31 -1.06 -4.25
C TRP A 22 -4.84 0.35 -4.02
N ASP A 23 -3.95 1.34 -4.01
CA ASP A 23 -4.28 2.77 -3.98
C ASP A 23 -3.96 3.39 -5.35
N ALA A 24 -5.00 3.59 -6.17
CA ALA A 24 -4.85 4.19 -7.50
C ALA A 24 -4.35 5.66 -7.46
N PRO A 25 -4.85 6.55 -6.58
CA PRO A 25 -4.30 7.91 -6.41
C PRO A 25 -2.80 7.96 -6.10
N LEU A 26 -2.29 7.03 -5.29
CA LEU A 26 -0.86 6.95 -4.97
C LEU A 26 -0.08 6.02 -5.91
N ASN A 27 -0.79 5.28 -6.77
CA ASN A 27 -0.23 4.28 -7.68
C ASN A 27 0.71 3.31 -6.97
N THR A 28 0.22 2.76 -5.85
CA THR A 28 0.98 1.85 -4.99
C THR A 28 0.05 0.79 -4.40
N TYR A 29 0.59 -0.40 -4.23
CA TYR A 29 0.05 -1.36 -3.29
C TYR A 29 0.32 -0.89 -1.86
N TRP A 30 -0.47 -1.35 -0.91
CA TRP A 30 -0.34 -0.97 0.49
C TRP A 30 -0.77 -2.11 1.41
N ALA A 31 -0.32 -2.04 2.67
CA ALA A 31 -0.84 -2.87 3.74
C ALA A 31 -0.80 -2.13 5.08
N THR A 32 -1.72 -2.49 5.95
CA THR A 32 -1.75 -2.04 7.34
C THR A 32 -2.03 -3.22 8.26
N ALA A 33 -1.52 -3.14 9.48
CA ALA A 33 -1.97 -3.98 10.57
C ALA A 33 -2.18 -3.16 11.83
N PHE A 34 -3.32 -3.40 12.47
CA PHE A 34 -3.68 -2.74 13.72
C PHE A 34 -4.07 -3.78 14.77
N ASP A 35 -3.60 -3.58 15.99
CA ASP A 35 -4.09 -4.28 17.17
C ASP A 35 -5.21 -3.47 17.81
N PRO A 36 -6.26 -4.11 18.35
CA PRO A 36 -7.29 -3.38 19.07
C PRO A 36 -6.69 -2.74 20.34
N PRO A 37 -7.35 -1.70 20.88
CA PRO A 37 -6.88 -1.06 22.09
C PRO A 37 -6.89 -2.03 23.28
N ALA A 38 -5.93 -1.83 24.20
CA ALA A 38 -5.85 -2.58 25.45
C ALA A 38 -6.94 -2.17 26.48
N SER A 39 -7.62 -1.04 26.25
CA SER A 39 -8.71 -0.52 27.07
C SER A 39 -9.88 -0.05 26.19
N ILE A 40 -11.08 0.07 26.78
CA ILE A 40 -12.30 0.48 26.04
C ILE A 40 -12.18 1.90 25.47
N ASP A 41 -11.44 2.78 26.14
CA ASP A 41 -11.22 4.17 25.71
C ASP A 41 -9.92 4.36 24.91
N GLY A 42 -9.23 3.27 24.58
CA GLY A 42 -7.97 3.32 23.83
C GLY A 42 -8.17 3.40 22.32
N GLU A 43 -7.13 3.82 21.62
CA GLU A 43 -7.07 3.78 20.15
C GLU A 43 -6.43 2.47 19.67
N ASP A 44 -6.77 2.06 18.45
CA ASP A 44 -6.09 0.97 17.77
C ASP A 44 -4.59 1.26 17.67
N VAL A 45 -3.76 0.26 17.94
CA VAL A 45 -2.30 0.40 17.90
C VAL A 45 -1.82 0.01 16.51
N GLU A 46 -1.20 0.96 15.81
CA GLU A 46 -0.54 0.68 14.53
C GLU A 46 0.64 -0.25 14.74
N VAL A 47 0.60 -1.41 14.08
CA VAL A 47 1.70 -2.39 14.07
C VAL A 47 2.62 -2.09 12.90
N PHE A 48 2.04 -1.86 11.73
CA PHE A 48 2.74 -1.34 10.56
C PHE A 48 1.77 -0.65 9.59
N TRP A 49 2.31 0.28 8.83
CA TRP A 49 1.70 0.83 7.63
C TRP A 49 2.75 0.92 6.52
N ILE A 50 2.55 0.14 5.46
CA ILE A 50 3.41 0.13 4.26
C ILE A 50 2.64 0.61 3.04
N GLY A 51 3.35 1.23 2.09
CA GLY A 51 2.72 1.74 0.87
C GLY A 51 1.93 3.05 1.06
N TYR A 52 2.26 3.87 2.07
CA TYR A 52 1.59 5.15 2.33
C TYR A 52 2.17 6.33 1.52
N THR A 53 3.17 6.09 0.69
CA THR A 53 3.76 7.11 -0.20
C THR A 53 3.57 6.74 -1.66
N PRO A 54 3.51 7.73 -2.56
CA PRO A 54 3.42 7.51 -3.99
C PRO A 54 4.41 6.47 -4.52
N CYS A 55 3.92 5.53 -5.34
CA CYS A 55 4.74 4.54 -6.03
C CYS A 55 5.66 3.69 -5.13
N ALA A 56 5.38 3.58 -3.83
CA ALA A 56 6.25 2.88 -2.87
C ALA A 56 6.37 1.39 -3.16
N LEU A 57 5.24 0.71 -3.39
CA LEU A 57 5.12 -0.70 -3.71
C LEU A 57 4.44 -0.82 -5.10
N PRO A 58 5.22 -0.92 -6.19
CA PRO A 58 4.71 -0.74 -7.55
C PRO A 58 4.06 -2.01 -8.12
N ASP A 59 4.33 -3.16 -7.50
CA ASP A 59 3.88 -4.49 -7.86
C ASP A 59 3.54 -5.32 -6.62
N VAL A 60 2.81 -6.41 -6.85
CA VAL A 60 2.36 -7.32 -5.78
C VAL A 60 3.55 -8.08 -5.15
N GLU A 61 4.64 -8.28 -5.89
CA GLU A 61 5.85 -8.94 -5.37
C GLU A 61 6.55 -8.10 -4.30
N SER A 62 6.64 -6.79 -4.52
CA SER A 62 7.16 -5.82 -3.54
C SER A 62 6.29 -5.79 -2.28
N LEU A 63 4.96 -5.80 -2.45
CA LEU A 63 4.02 -5.92 -1.31
C LEU A 63 4.23 -7.23 -0.54
N ALA A 64 4.29 -8.36 -1.24
CA ALA A 64 4.47 -9.68 -0.62
C ALA A 64 5.82 -9.76 0.11
N THR A 65 6.88 -9.21 -0.45
CA THR A 65 8.21 -9.17 0.17
C THR A 65 8.19 -8.35 1.46
N ALA A 66 7.59 -7.16 1.44
CA ALA A 66 7.44 -6.33 2.63
C ALA A 66 6.61 -7.03 3.73
N LEU A 67 5.52 -7.73 3.37
CA LEU A 67 4.72 -8.48 4.36
C LEU A 67 5.45 -9.68 4.96
N ARG A 68 6.33 -10.34 4.21
CA ARG A 68 7.17 -11.43 4.74
C ARG A 68 8.12 -10.96 5.83
N GLU A 69 8.60 -9.71 5.78
CA GLU A 69 9.40 -9.11 6.87
C GLU A 69 8.61 -9.01 8.18
N HIS A 70 7.28 -8.99 8.10
CA HIS A 70 6.35 -9.02 9.23
C HIS A 70 5.78 -10.42 9.53
N GLY A 71 6.28 -11.47 8.86
CA GLY A 71 5.77 -12.84 9.00
C GLY A 71 4.36 -13.07 8.46
N VAL A 72 3.85 -12.14 7.62
CA VAL A 72 2.52 -12.22 7.03
C VAL A 72 2.61 -12.75 5.60
N GLU A 73 1.77 -13.72 5.26
CA GLU A 73 1.64 -14.24 3.90
C GLU A 73 0.31 -13.80 3.27
N ILE A 74 0.37 -13.33 2.02
CA ILE A 74 -0.83 -13.01 1.25
C ILE A 74 -1.44 -14.32 0.73
N PRO A 75 -2.70 -14.63 1.03
CA PRO A 75 -3.37 -15.80 0.47
C PRO A 75 -3.41 -15.75 -1.06
N PRO A 76 -3.26 -16.89 -1.77
CA PRO A 76 -3.25 -16.91 -3.24
C PRO A 76 -4.47 -16.22 -3.88
N PHE A 77 -5.67 -16.44 -3.34
CA PHE A 77 -6.89 -15.81 -3.85
C PHE A 77 -6.88 -14.27 -3.70
N THR A 78 -6.22 -13.74 -2.66
CA THR A 78 -6.06 -12.30 -2.47
C THR A 78 -5.00 -11.74 -3.40
N LEU A 79 -3.93 -12.50 -3.65
CA LEU A 79 -2.89 -12.15 -4.61
C LEU A 79 -3.49 -11.98 -6.02
N ASP A 80 -4.31 -12.93 -6.46
CA ASP A 80 -5.01 -12.87 -7.75
C ASP A 80 -5.93 -11.64 -7.84
N ALA A 81 -6.63 -11.31 -6.76
CA ALA A 81 -7.48 -10.13 -6.70
C ALA A 81 -6.66 -8.83 -6.85
N LEU A 82 -5.56 -8.70 -6.11
CA LEU A 82 -4.65 -7.54 -6.16
C LEU A 82 -4.00 -7.36 -7.54
N LEU A 83 -3.65 -8.45 -8.22
CA LEU A 83 -3.16 -8.40 -9.60
C LEU A 83 -4.21 -7.84 -10.57
N GLY A 84 -5.50 -8.12 -10.31
CA GLY A 84 -6.61 -7.59 -11.10
C GLY A 84 -7.03 -6.15 -10.74
N ASP A 85 -6.68 -5.66 -9.56
CA ASP A 85 -7.12 -4.33 -9.10
C ASP A 85 -6.43 -3.18 -9.83
N LYS A 86 -5.11 -3.24 -9.95
CA LYS A 86 -4.31 -2.23 -10.64
C LYS A 86 -4.81 -1.93 -12.07
N PRO A 87 -5.03 -2.93 -12.94
CA PRO A 87 -5.59 -2.66 -14.27
C PRO A 87 -7.07 -2.23 -14.26
N ARG A 88 -7.87 -2.65 -13.26
CA ARG A 88 -9.32 -2.34 -13.20
C ARG A 88 -9.59 -0.92 -12.67
N GLU A 89 -8.87 -0.51 -11.64
CA GLU A 89 -8.97 0.84 -11.07
C GLU A 89 -8.10 1.86 -11.82
N GLY A 90 -7.14 1.37 -12.62
CA GLY A 90 -6.22 2.16 -13.44
C GLY A 90 -4.97 2.65 -12.70
N GLU A 91 -3.95 3.04 -13.47
CA GLU A 91 -2.73 3.72 -13.00
C GLU A 91 -2.93 5.24 -13.01
N SER A 92 -3.90 5.79 -12.27
CA SER A 92 -4.14 7.25 -12.30
C SER A 92 -3.39 8.03 -11.21
N PHE A 93 -2.06 7.86 -11.18
CA PHE A 93 -1.21 8.82 -10.47
C PHE A 93 -1.28 10.18 -11.18
N ALA A 94 -0.95 10.18 -12.47
CA ALA A 94 -0.98 11.37 -13.29
C ALA A 94 -2.42 11.83 -13.62
N GLY A 95 -2.56 13.12 -13.92
CA GLY A 95 -3.84 13.72 -14.35
C GLY A 95 -4.66 14.35 -13.22
N ARG A 96 -4.28 14.21 -11.94
CA ARG A 96 -4.97 14.89 -10.82
C ARG A 96 -4.10 16.01 -10.21
N PRO A 97 -4.64 17.21 -9.96
CA PRO A 97 -3.90 18.32 -9.35
C PRO A 97 -3.28 17.97 -7.99
N ALA A 98 -4.02 17.23 -7.16
CA ALA A 98 -3.54 16.77 -5.85
C ALA A 98 -2.30 15.88 -5.95
N THR A 99 -2.20 15.05 -6.99
CA THR A 99 -1.08 14.14 -7.16
C THR A 99 0.22 14.87 -7.49
N LYS A 100 0.17 15.96 -8.28
CA LYS A 100 1.34 16.79 -8.54
C LYS A 100 1.89 17.41 -7.26
N LEU A 101 1.00 17.94 -6.41
CA LEU A 101 1.37 18.50 -5.11
C LEU A 101 2.02 17.45 -4.20
N ILE A 102 1.42 16.25 -4.10
CA ILE A 102 1.98 15.16 -3.30
C ILE A 102 3.34 14.71 -3.84
N ALA A 103 3.49 14.59 -5.17
CA ALA A 103 4.76 14.24 -5.80
C ALA A 103 5.86 15.29 -5.53
N GLU A 104 5.54 16.57 -5.60
CA GLU A 104 6.48 17.65 -5.25
C GLU A 104 6.86 17.62 -3.77
N MET A 105 5.88 17.44 -2.88
CA MET A 105 6.12 17.38 -1.43
C MET A 105 6.96 16.17 -1.01
N THR A 106 6.85 15.05 -1.73
CA THR A 106 7.56 13.80 -1.43
C THR A 106 8.93 13.72 -2.11
N ARG A 107 9.24 14.62 -3.06
CA ARG A 107 10.42 14.54 -3.94
C ARG A 107 11.76 14.41 -3.23
N THR A 108 11.89 15.03 -2.06
CA THR A 108 13.10 15.04 -1.24
C THR A 108 13.03 14.11 -0.04
N ARG A 109 11.91 13.38 0.11
CA ARG A 109 11.57 12.59 1.29
C ARG A 109 11.51 11.09 1.01
N VAL A 110 11.61 10.68 -0.25
CA VAL A 110 11.58 9.27 -0.68
C VAL A 110 12.93 8.85 -1.28
N PRO A 111 13.27 7.55 -1.25
CA PRO A 111 14.46 7.01 -1.91
C PRO A 111 14.53 7.35 -3.42
N ALA A 112 15.75 7.40 -3.97
CA ALA A 112 15.98 7.83 -5.36
C ALA A 112 15.30 6.93 -6.40
N ASP A 113 15.24 5.62 -6.15
CA ASP A 113 14.54 4.65 -6.99
C ASP A 113 13.01 4.86 -6.95
N GLN A 114 12.45 5.21 -5.80
CA GLN A 114 11.05 5.59 -5.67
C GLN A 114 10.78 6.92 -6.37
N GLN A 115 11.69 7.89 -6.27
CA GLN A 115 11.58 9.14 -7.00
C GLN A 115 11.56 8.93 -8.51
N ALA A 116 12.40 8.04 -9.03
CA ALA A 116 12.41 7.70 -10.45
C ALA A 116 11.08 7.10 -10.91
N ARG A 117 10.44 6.27 -10.07
CA ARG A 117 9.11 5.70 -10.33
C ARG A 117 8.01 6.76 -10.36
N ILE A 118 8.03 7.70 -9.40
CA ILE A 118 7.11 8.85 -9.37
C ILE A 118 7.27 9.69 -10.65
N ASP A 119 8.51 10.03 -11.02
CA ASP A 119 8.79 10.82 -12.22
C ASP A 119 8.36 10.11 -13.51
N ALA A 120 8.47 8.77 -13.58
CA ALA A 120 7.98 7.97 -14.69
C ALA A 120 6.44 7.98 -14.76
N ALA A 121 5.76 7.70 -13.64
CA ALA A 121 4.30 7.71 -13.56
C ALA A 121 3.69 9.07 -13.95
N LEU A 122 4.38 10.17 -13.64
CA LEU A 122 3.96 11.53 -14.05
C LEU A 122 4.10 11.78 -15.56
N ARG A 123 5.02 11.11 -16.25
CA ARG A 123 5.20 11.23 -17.71
C ARG A 123 4.18 10.43 -18.48
N ASP A 124 3.85 9.23 -18.00
CA ASP A 124 3.00 8.28 -18.73
C ASP A 124 1.52 8.68 -18.77
N GLY A 125 0.97 9.26 -17.69
CA GLY A 125 -0.43 9.73 -17.69
C GLY A 125 -0.64 11.18 -18.15
N GLY A 126 0.32 11.74 -18.90
CA GLY A 126 0.20 13.04 -19.56
C GLY A 126 -0.32 12.97 -21.02
N ARG A 127 -0.74 11.79 -21.49
CA ARG A 127 -1.27 11.56 -22.84
C ARG A 127 -2.78 11.36 -22.84
#